data_AF-A0A6A5DXM9-F1
#
_entry.id   AF-A0A6A5DXM9-F1
#
_cell.length_a   1.000
_cell.length_b   1.000
_cell.length_c   1.000
_cell.angle_alpha   90.00
_cell.angle_beta   90.00
_cell.angle_gamma   90.00
#
_symmetry.space_group_name_H-M   'P 1'
#
loop_
_entity.id
_entity.type
_entity.pdbx_description
1 polymer ?
#
loop_
_entity_poly.entity_id
_entity_poly.type
_entity_poly.pdbx_seq_one_letter_code
_entity_poly.pdbx_strand_id
1 'polypeptide(L)'
;MSAVLYMRVNDSADFGEGLTVSSLEPNLKITEPTVKVLPPSEKECQKQKDDSRKKTIVCVASGFYPDHVSVEWKVNGINETNGVATDNAALRVEDKFYRITSRLSVSVEDWFTPGKTFTCIVKFFDGTATTSHEDTVVGVQGKGENVMTREYYLKISQTAKLSYALLIVKSSLYGAFVAFLVWKLQRSAGKRNN
;
A
#
# COMPACT_ATOMS: atom_id res chain seq x y z
N MET A 1 -20.03 -27.93 -14.57
CA MET A 1 -21.21 -27.09 -14.28
C MET A 1 -21.32 -26.98 -12.77
N SER A 2 -21.39 -25.77 -12.23
CA SER A 2 -21.49 -25.52 -10.78
C SER A 2 -22.80 -24.84 -10.49
N ALA A 3 -23.47 -25.25 -9.42
CA ALA A 3 -24.73 -24.69 -8.95
C ALA A 3 -24.61 -24.32 -7.48
N VAL A 4 -25.23 -23.21 -7.08
CA VAL A 4 -25.33 -22.82 -5.67
C VAL A 4 -26.76 -23.10 -5.21
N LEU A 5 -26.89 -23.96 -4.21
CA LEU A 5 -28.17 -24.31 -3.59
C LEU A 5 -28.38 -23.44 -2.35
N TYR A 6 -29.49 -22.72 -2.31
CA TYR A 6 -29.90 -21.96 -1.12
C TYR A 6 -31.05 -22.68 -0.44
N MET A 7 -30.90 -22.96 0.86
CA MET A 7 -32.01 -23.44 1.69
C MET A 7 -32.80 -22.24 2.19
N ARG A 8 -34.12 -22.26 1.94
CA ARG A 8 -35.04 -21.24 2.46
C ARG A 8 -35.58 -21.72 3.80
N VAL A 9 -35.50 -20.88 4.83
CA VAL A 9 -36.06 -21.18 6.15
C VAL A 9 -37.41 -20.46 6.26
N ASN A 10 -38.50 -21.22 6.20
CA ASN A 10 -39.89 -20.75 6.29
C ASN A 10 -40.41 -19.94 5.07
N ASP A 11 -41.63 -19.40 5.16
CA ASP A 11 -42.27 -18.58 4.12
C ASP A 11 -41.71 -17.14 4.01
N SER A 12 -40.70 -16.75 4.78
CA SER A 12 -39.98 -15.47 4.60
C SER A 12 -38.90 -15.56 3.52
N ALA A 13 -38.42 -14.44 2.99
CA ALA A 13 -37.38 -14.39 1.94
C ALA A 13 -35.96 -14.54 2.51
N ASP A 14 -35.79 -15.28 3.60
CA ASP A 14 -34.52 -15.49 4.27
C ASP A 14 -33.85 -16.77 3.74
N PHE A 15 -32.68 -16.59 3.12
CA PHE A 15 -31.86 -17.68 2.59
C PHE A 15 -30.69 -17.97 3.53
N GLY A 16 -30.43 -19.26 3.81
CA GLY A 16 -29.23 -19.71 4.52
C GLY A 16 -27.95 -19.60 3.69
N GLU A 17 -26.81 -20.00 4.26
CA GLU A 17 -25.56 -20.10 3.51
C GLU A 17 -25.72 -21.02 2.29
N GLY A 18 -25.25 -20.56 1.13
CA GLY A 18 -25.36 -21.29 -0.12
C GLY A 18 -24.37 -22.46 -0.18
N LEU A 19 -24.87 -23.65 -0.49
CA LEU A 19 -24.04 -24.83 -0.74
C LEU A 19 -23.63 -24.86 -2.21
N THR A 20 -22.33 -24.79 -2.49
CA THR A 20 -21.83 -24.93 -3.86
C THR A 20 -21.66 -26.41 -4.22
N VAL A 21 -22.34 -26.85 -5.27
CA VAL A 21 -22.23 -28.21 -5.82
C VAL A 21 -21.60 -28.12 -7.21
N SER A 22 -20.50 -28.84 -7.39
CA SER A 22 -19.76 -28.87 -8.65
C SER A 22 -19.54 -30.30 -9.11
N SER A 23 -19.81 -30.57 -10.38
CA SER A 23 -19.41 -31.83 -11.01
C SER A 23 -17.93 -31.78 -11.37
N LEU A 24 -17.15 -32.68 -10.78
CA LEU A 24 -15.73 -32.86 -11.11
C LEU A 24 -15.59 -33.44 -12.52
N GLU A 25 -14.59 -32.95 -13.26
CA GLU A 25 -14.28 -33.41 -14.61
C GLU A 25 -13.48 -34.71 -14.51
N PRO A 26 -13.90 -35.79 -15.19
CA PRO A 26 -13.38 -37.14 -14.96
C PRO A 26 -11.90 -37.32 -15.35
N ASN A 27 -11.35 -36.43 -16.18
CA ASN A 27 -9.98 -36.51 -16.69
C ASN A 27 -8.99 -35.64 -15.88
N LEU A 28 -9.47 -34.91 -14.87
CA LEU A 28 -8.64 -34.04 -14.05
C LEU A 28 -8.44 -34.63 -12.68
N LYS A 29 -7.19 -34.61 -12.24
CA LYS A 29 -6.82 -35.01 -10.88
C LYS A 29 -6.96 -33.79 -9.98
N ILE A 30 -7.46 -34.03 -8.77
CA ILE A 30 -7.46 -33.05 -7.71
C ILE A 30 -6.00 -32.64 -7.42
N THR A 31 -5.76 -31.34 -7.35
CA THR A 31 -4.45 -30.78 -7.01
C THR A 31 -4.60 -29.66 -6.01
N GLU A 32 -3.69 -29.63 -5.04
CA GLU A 32 -3.69 -28.63 -3.97
C GLU A 32 -3.08 -27.30 -4.44
N PRO A 33 -3.49 -26.16 -3.84
CA PRO A 33 -2.95 -24.86 -4.21
C PRO A 33 -1.53 -24.67 -3.70
N THR A 34 -0.67 -24.16 -4.59
CA THR A 34 0.57 -23.52 -4.15
C THR A 34 0.29 -22.06 -3.84
N VAL A 35 0.48 -21.67 -2.58
CA VAL A 35 0.26 -20.31 -2.09
C VAL A 35 1.59 -19.56 -2.08
N LYS A 36 1.57 -18.34 -2.60
CA LYS A 36 2.71 -17.42 -2.55
C LYS A 36 2.24 -16.02 -2.20
N VAL A 37 2.85 -15.43 -1.18
CA VAL A 37 2.64 -14.03 -0.81
C VAL A 37 3.78 -13.18 -1.34
N LEU A 38 3.41 -12.15 -2.08
CA LEU A 38 4.33 -11.20 -2.70
C LEU A 38 4.33 -9.91 -1.87
N PRO A 39 5.51 -9.41 -1.49
CA PRO A 39 5.60 -8.13 -0.81
C PRO A 39 5.16 -6.99 -1.73
N PRO A 40 4.78 -5.83 -1.15
CA PRO A 40 4.48 -4.62 -1.90
C PRO A 40 5.64 -4.21 -2.81
N SER A 41 5.30 -3.60 -3.95
CA SER A 41 6.34 -3.08 -4.85
C SER A 41 7.06 -1.89 -4.21
N GLU A 42 8.38 -1.82 -4.37
CA GLU A 42 9.17 -0.66 -3.92
C GLU A 42 8.66 0.65 -4.56
N LYS A 43 8.20 0.58 -5.81
CA LYS A 43 7.70 1.74 -6.55
C LYS A 43 6.28 2.16 -6.16
N GLU A 44 5.59 1.33 -5.39
CA GLU A 44 4.26 1.64 -4.89
C GLU A 44 4.32 2.86 -3.97
N CYS A 45 3.45 3.85 -4.20
CA CYS A 45 3.38 5.12 -3.47
C CYS A 45 4.48 6.16 -3.75
N GLN A 46 5.36 5.97 -4.75
CA GLN A 46 6.36 6.99 -5.12
C GLN A 46 5.77 8.34 -5.55
N LYS A 47 4.49 8.38 -5.95
CA LYS A 47 3.82 9.59 -6.47
C LYS A 47 2.74 10.17 -5.55
N GLN A 48 2.40 9.48 -4.45
CA GLN A 48 1.35 9.94 -3.54
C GLN A 48 1.97 10.76 -2.41
N LYS A 49 1.52 12.01 -2.25
CA LYS A 49 2.06 13.00 -1.29
C LYS A 49 1.26 13.08 0.02
N ASP A 50 0.30 12.19 0.24
CA ASP A 50 -0.66 12.30 1.33
C ASP A 50 -0.46 11.23 2.42
N ASP A 51 -1.03 11.49 3.60
CA ASP A 51 -1.04 10.63 4.80
C ASP A 51 -1.83 9.32 4.60
N SER A 52 -2.47 9.15 3.43
CA SER A 52 -3.25 7.98 3.04
C SER A 52 -2.47 6.94 2.23
N ARG A 53 -1.13 7.01 2.19
CA ARG A 53 -0.30 6.02 1.49
C ARG A 53 -0.52 4.63 2.08
N LYS A 54 -0.91 3.69 1.22
CA LYS A 54 -1.06 2.27 1.56
C LYS A 54 -0.04 1.43 0.80
N LYS A 55 0.24 0.23 1.29
CA LYS A 55 1.04 -0.78 0.61
C LYS A 55 0.16 -1.99 0.34
N THR A 56 0.29 -2.56 -0.85
CA THR A 56 -0.53 -3.69 -1.29
C THR A 56 0.28 -4.96 -1.27
N ILE A 57 -0.10 -5.88 -0.40
CA ILE A 57 0.45 -7.23 -0.33
C ILE A 57 -0.44 -8.13 -1.21
N VAL A 58 0.16 -9.00 -2.01
CA VAL A 58 -0.59 -9.84 -2.97
C VAL A 58 -0.37 -11.31 -2.63
N CYS A 59 -1.45 -12.04 -2.40
CA CYS A 59 -1.45 -13.49 -2.29
C CYS A 59 -1.92 -14.12 -3.60
N VAL A 60 -1.15 -15.07 -4.11
CA VAL A 60 -1.48 -15.84 -5.30
C VAL A 60 -1.55 -17.31 -4.91
N ALA A 61 -2.72 -17.91 -5.05
CA ALA A 61 -2.88 -19.37 -5.03
C ALA A 61 -3.03 -19.85 -6.47
N SER A 62 -2.28 -20.89 -6.82
CA SER A 62 -2.23 -21.41 -8.20
C SER A 62 -2.04 -22.92 -8.25
N GLY A 63 -2.39 -23.52 -9.38
CA GLY A 63 -2.14 -24.94 -9.64
C GLY A 63 -3.17 -25.88 -8.99
N PHE A 64 -4.28 -25.34 -8.48
CA PHE A 64 -5.28 -26.15 -7.77
C PHE A 64 -6.44 -26.57 -8.66
N TYR A 65 -7.07 -27.68 -8.32
CA TYR A 65 -8.30 -28.18 -8.91
C TYR A 65 -9.01 -29.07 -7.88
N PRO A 66 -10.33 -28.94 -7.64
CA PRO A 66 -11.29 -27.99 -8.25
C PRO A 66 -11.11 -26.54 -7.75
N ASP A 67 -12.01 -25.61 -8.10
CA ASP A 67 -11.94 -24.20 -7.72
C ASP A 67 -12.44 -23.88 -6.29
N HIS A 68 -12.56 -24.89 -5.44
CA HIS A 68 -13.20 -24.82 -4.12
C HIS A 68 -12.22 -24.27 -3.07
N VAL A 69 -11.95 -22.97 -3.17
CA VAL A 69 -11.02 -22.28 -2.27
C VAL A 69 -11.67 -21.11 -1.57
N SER A 70 -11.29 -20.87 -0.31
CA SER A 70 -11.51 -19.61 0.38
C SER A 70 -10.18 -19.02 0.83
N VAL A 71 -10.08 -17.69 0.78
CA VAL A 71 -8.85 -16.96 1.11
C VAL A 71 -9.09 -16.07 2.32
N GLU A 72 -8.25 -16.21 3.34
CA GLU A 72 -8.27 -15.45 4.58
C GLU A 72 -6.90 -14.81 4.81
N TRP A 73 -6.89 -13.66 5.49
CA TRP A 73 -5.66 -12.99 5.88
C TRP A 73 -5.52 -12.94 7.38
N LYS A 74 -4.28 -13.07 7.86
CA LYS A 74 -3.90 -12.77 9.24
C LYS A 74 -2.77 -11.75 9.29
N VAL A 75 -2.92 -10.77 10.18
CA VAL A 75 -1.87 -9.81 10.52
C VAL A 75 -1.45 -10.08 11.97
N ASN A 76 -0.18 -10.41 12.20
CA ASN A 76 0.32 -10.86 13.51
C ASN A 76 -0.51 -12.00 14.13
N GLY A 77 -0.99 -12.92 13.28
CA GLY A 77 -1.82 -14.06 13.71
C GLY A 77 -3.30 -13.73 14.00
N ILE A 78 -3.72 -12.47 13.85
CA ILE A 78 -5.12 -12.04 14.04
C ILE A 78 -5.79 -11.94 12.66
N ASN A 79 -7.01 -12.45 12.55
CA ASN A 79 -7.79 -12.38 11.30
C ASN A 79 -8.00 -10.92 10.87
N GLU A 80 -7.69 -10.63 9.61
CA GLU A 80 -7.82 -9.30 9.02
C GLU A 80 -8.80 -9.35 7.85
N THR A 81 -9.73 -8.41 7.84
CA THR A 81 -10.72 -8.25 6.77
C THR A 81 -10.70 -6.85 6.18
N ASN A 82 -10.12 -5.88 6.89
CA ASN A 82 -10.04 -4.51 6.42
C ASN A 82 -9.00 -4.39 5.30
N GLY A 83 -9.38 -3.79 4.18
CA GLY A 83 -8.50 -3.63 3.02
C GLY A 83 -8.21 -4.93 2.26
N VAL A 84 -8.93 -6.03 2.55
CA VAL A 84 -8.86 -7.29 1.81
C VAL A 84 -9.74 -7.21 0.56
N ALA A 85 -9.16 -7.59 -0.58
CA ALA A 85 -9.87 -7.71 -1.85
C ALA A 85 -9.46 -9.01 -2.56
N THR A 86 -10.33 -10.02 -2.47
CA THR A 86 -10.17 -11.34 -3.14
C THR A 86 -10.90 -11.34 -4.48
N ASP A 87 -10.35 -12.03 -5.49
CA ASP A 87 -11.03 -12.17 -6.78
C ASP A 87 -12.36 -12.89 -6.60
N ASN A 88 -13.40 -12.42 -7.30
CA ASN A 88 -14.75 -13.01 -7.18
C ASN A 88 -14.81 -14.47 -7.63
N ALA A 89 -13.91 -14.88 -8.54
CA ALA A 89 -13.84 -16.24 -9.06
C ALA A 89 -12.38 -16.60 -9.37
N ALA A 90 -12.05 -17.88 -9.25
CA ALA A 90 -10.76 -18.39 -9.67
C ALA A 90 -10.67 -18.44 -11.21
N LEU A 91 -9.55 -17.99 -11.76
CA LEU A 91 -9.27 -18.04 -13.18
C LEU A 91 -8.84 -19.45 -13.59
N ARG A 92 -9.46 -20.00 -14.64
CA ARG A 92 -9.01 -21.25 -15.26
C ARG A 92 -7.74 -21.02 -16.09
N VAL A 93 -6.75 -21.87 -15.92
CA VAL A 93 -5.43 -21.85 -16.57
C VAL A 93 -5.22 -23.19 -17.29
N GLU A 94 -4.88 -23.11 -18.58
CA GLU A 94 -4.60 -24.27 -19.45
C GLU A 94 -5.72 -25.34 -19.44
N ASP A 95 -6.96 -24.91 -19.22
CA ASP A 95 -8.14 -25.80 -19.07
C ASP A 95 -7.95 -26.93 -18.05
N LYS A 96 -7.01 -26.77 -17.10
CA LYS A 96 -6.58 -27.83 -16.20
C LYS A 96 -6.55 -27.41 -14.74
N PHE A 97 -6.06 -26.21 -14.47
CA PHE A 97 -5.86 -25.72 -13.11
C PHE A 97 -6.54 -24.38 -12.90
N TYR A 98 -6.68 -23.99 -11.65
CA TYR A 98 -7.20 -22.71 -11.24
C TYR A 98 -6.12 -21.85 -10.59
N ARG A 99 -6.35 -20.54 -10.65
CA ARG A 99 -5.56 -19.51 -9.99
C ARG A 99 -6.49 -18.46 -9.39
N ILE A 100 -6.29 -18.11 -8.13
CA ILE A 100 -7.00 -17.02 -7.47
C ILE A 100 -6.00 -16.06 -6.85
N THR A 101 -6.31 -14.77 -6.90
CA THR A 101 -5.49 -13.73 -6.26
C THR A 101 -6.30 -13.07 -5.15
N SER A 102 -5.63 -12.67 -4.07
CA SER A 102 -6.15 -11.80 -3.04
C SER A 102 -5.16 -10.69 -2.74
N ARG A 103 -5.65 -9.51 -2.41
CA ARG A 103 -4.84 -8.32 -2.10
C ARG A 103 -5.20 -7.83 -0.72
N LEU A 104 -4.20 -7.45 0.06
CA LEU A 104 -4.34 -6.84 1.37
C LEU A 104 -3.69 -5.45 1.34
N SER A 105 -4.50 -4.41 1.55
CA SER A 105 -4.04 -3.01 1.61
C SER A 105 -3.75 -2.60 3.06
N VAL A 106 -2.47 -2.44 3.40
CA VAL A 106 -2.01 -2.06 4.75
C VAL A 106 -1.46 -0.64 4.76
N SER A 107 -1.33 -0.04 5.94
CA SER A 107 -0.67 1.26 6.06
C SER A 107 0.84 1.13 5.84
N VAL A 108 1.49 2.23 5.49
CA VAL A 108 2.94 2.27 5.31
C VAL A 108 3.67 1.99 6.62
N GLU A 109 3.15 2.48 7.75
CA GLU A 109 3.70 2.28 9.08
C GLU A 109 3.68 0.80 9.47
N ASP A 110 2.57 0.13 9.15
CA ASP A 110 2.39 -1.30 9.40
C ASP A 110 3.36 -2.14 8.57
N TRP A 111 3.45 -1.87 7.27
CA TRP A 111 4.40 -2.58 6.40
C TRP A 111 5.85 -2.38 6.86
N PHE A 112 6.21 -1.19 7.32
CA PHE A 112 7.56 -0.86 7.75
C PHE A 112 7.86 -1.17 9.22
N THR A 113 6.93 -1.84 9.92
CA THR A 113 7.15 -2.35 11.26
C THR A 113 7.89 -3.70 11.18
N PRO A 114 9.17 -3.76 11.55
CA PRO A 114 9.93 -5.00 11.47
C PRO A 114 9.33 -6.07 12.39
N GLY A 115 9.21 -7.29 11.88
CA GLY A 115 8.63 -8.41 12.62
C GLY A 115 7.10 -8.48 12.57
N LYS A 116 6.40 -7.48 12.00
CA LYS A 116 4.96 -7.59 11.72
C LYS A 116 4.73 -8.62 10.63
N THR A 117 3.89 -9.63 10.87
CA THR A 117 3.66 -10.72 9.91
C THR A 117 2.35 -10.54 9.16
N PHE A 118 2.36 -10.88 7.87
CA PHE A 118 1.20 -10.85 6.99
C PHE A 118 1.08 -12.22 6.33
N THR A 119 0.10 -13.00 6.77
CA THR A 119 -0.09 -14.39 6.38
C THR A 119 -1.36 -14.51 5.54
N CYS A 120 -1.24 -15.08 4.36
CA CYS A 120 -2.38 -15.48 3.54
C CYS A 120 -2.65 -16.96 3.74
N ILE A 121 -3.89 -17.30 4.05
CA ILE A 121 -4.34 -18.68 4.29
C ILE A 121 -5.38 -19.00 3.23
N VAL A 122 -5.15 -20.10 2.51
CA VAL A 122 -6.05 -20.62 1.48
C VAL A 122 -6.56 -21.97 1.94
N LYS A 123 -7.86 -22.02 2.24
CA LYS A 123 -8.56 -23.27 2.58
C LYS A 123 -9.05 -23.88 1.28
N PHE A 124 -8.63 -25.10 1.00
CA PHE A 124 -8.95 -25.84 -0.21
C PHE A 124 -9.79 -27.07 0.14
N PHE A 125 -10.91 -27.26 -0.54
CA PHE A 125 -11.79 -28.41 -0.35
C PHE A 125 -11.69 -29.37 -1.55
N ASP A 126 -11.25 -30.60 -1.30
CA ASP A 126 -11.07 -31.61 -2.35
C ASP A 126 -12.35 -32.38 -2.71
N GLY A 127 -13.46 -32.11 -2.02
CA GLY A 127 -14.71 -32.86 -2.11
C GLY A 127 -14.99 -33.75 -0.90
N THR A 128 -13.97 -34.01 -0.07
CA THR A 128 -14.06 -34.84 1.13
C THR A 128 -13.52 -34.15 2.39
N ALA A 129 -12.41 -33.43 2.26
CA ALA A 129 -11.73 -32.76 3.35
C ALA A 129 -11.27 -31.36 2.93
N THR A 130 -11.07 -30.50 3.93
CA THR A 130 -10.53 -29.16 3.74
C THR A 130 -9.08 -29.12 4.22
N THR A 131 -8.14 -28.80 3.34
CA THR A 131 -6.73 -28.58 3.68
C THR A 131 -6.41 -27.08 3.67
N SER A 132 -5.47 -26.65 4.52
CA SER A 132 -5.08 -25.25 4.65
C SER A 132 -3.65 -25.06 4.17
N HIS A 133 -3.46 -24.12 3.25
CA HIS A 133 -2.17 -23.77 2.66
C HIS A 133 -1.91 -22.30 2.94
N GLU A 134 -0.71 -21.96 3.40
CA GLU A 134 -0.39 -20.58 3.74
C GLU A 134 1.01 -20.19 3.32
N ASP A 135 1.19 -18.89 3.12
CA ASP A 135 2.50 -18.27 2.97
C ASP A 135 2.50 -16.93 3.72
N THR A 136 3.67 -16.51 4.18
CA THR A 136 3.83 -15.35 5.06
C THR A 136 4.95 -14.46 4.56
N VAL A 137 4.68 -13.16 4.52
CA VAL A 137 5.71 -12.12 4.41
C VAL A 137 5.82 -11.35 5.72
N VAL A 138 7.03 -10.87 5.99
CA VAL A 138 7.33 -10.08 7.18
C VAL A 138 7.57 -8.64 6.75
N GLY A 139 7.03 -7.71 7.53
CA GLY A 139 7.29 -6.29 7.41
C GLY A 139 8.79 -6.03 7.52
N VAL A 140 9.30 -5.17 6.63
CA VAL A 140 10.72 -4.83 6.56
C VAL A 140 10.97 -3.52 7.27
N GLN A 141 12.17 -3.32 7.81
CA GLN A 141 12.51 -2.00 8.34
C GLN A 141 12.48 -0.98 7.19
N GLY A 142 11.70 0.08 7.35
CA GLY A 142 11.64 1.13 6.33
C GLY A 142 13.02 1.72 6.07
N LYS A 143 13.58 1.48 4.88
CA LYS A 143 14.49 2.46 4.28
C LYS A 143 13.64 3.68 4.08
N GLY A 144 13.88 4.74 4.85
CA GLY A 144 13.06 5.94 4.86
C GLY A 144 12.91 6.57 3.48
N GLU A 145 11.94 6.11 2.70
CA GLU A 145 11.52 6.74 1.46
C GLU A 145 10.48 7.82 1.81
N ASN A 146 10.99 9.05 1.87
CA ASN A 146 10.26 10.31 1.98
C ASN A 146 9.46 10.52 3.28
N VAL A 147 9.99 10.09 4.42
CA VAL A 147 9.67 10.75 5.70
C VAL A 147 10.56 11.98 5.79
N MET A 148 10.00 13.15 6.14
CA MET A 148 10.78 14.36 6.38
C MET A 148 11.71 14.12 7.57
N THR A 149 12.91 13.61 7.32
CA THR A 149 13.86 13.25 8.38
C THR A 149 14.33 14.51 9.09
N ARG A 150 14.64 14.39 10.40
CA ARG A 150 15.20 15.49 11.19
C ARG A 150 16.43 16.11 10.53
N GLU A 151 17.27 15.31 9.88
CA GLU A 151 18.44 15.78 9.13
C GLU A 151 18.06 16.65 7.93
N TYR A 152 17.03 16.26 7.18
CA TYR A 152 16.54 17.03 6.03
C TYR A 152 15.88 18.35 6.49
N TYR A 153 15.10 18.32 7.57
CA TYR A 153 14.53 19.53 8.18
C TYR A 153 15.62 20.49 8.66
N LEU A 154 16.68 19.98 9.30
CA LEU A 154 17.81 20.79 9.73
C LEU A 154 18.56 21.39 8.53
N LYS A 155 18.77 20.63 7.45
CA LYS A 155 19.37 21.15 6.21
C LYS A 155 18.53 22.26 5.56
N ILE A 156 17.21 22.08 5.48
CA ILE A 156 16.29 23.12 4.97
C ILE A 156 16.35 24.36 5.85
N SER A 157 16.23 24.21 7.17
CA SER A 157 16.27 25.33 8.12
C SER A 157 17.59 26.10 8.04
N GLN A 158 18.72 25.39 7.92
CA GLN A 158 20.04 26.00 7.82
C GLN A 158 20.24 26.73 6.49
N THR A 159 19.77 26.16 5.39
CA THR A 159 19.80 26.81 4.07
C THR A 159 18.92 28.06 4.05
N ALA A 160 17.73 27.98 4.66
CA ALA A 160 16.83 29.12 4.83
C ALA A 160 17.49 30.24 5.66
N LYS A 161 18.15 29.90 6.77
CA LYS A 161 18.89 30.87 7.60
C LYS A 161 20.00 31.58 6.83
N LEU A 162 20.78 30.85 6.02
CA LEU A 162 21.83 31.45 5.19
C LEU A 162 21.24 32.39 4.12
N SER A 163 20.15 31.98 3.48
CA SER A 163 19.47 32.82 2.48
C SER A 163 18.90 34.10 3.09
N TYR A 164 18.28 34.02 4.27
CA TYR A 164 17.77 35.18 5.00
C TYR A 164 18.90 36.11 5.43
N ALA A 165 20.02 35.59 5.92
CA ALA A 165 21.18 36.39 6.28
C ALA A 165 21.72 37.17 5.07
N LEU A 166 21.85 36.52 3.90
CA LEU A 166 22.29 37.18 2.67
C LEU A 166 21.32 38.29 2.22
N LEU A 167 20.01 38.06 2.31
CA LEU A 167 19.00 39.07 1.97
C LEU A 167 19.07 40.30 2.88
N ILE A 168 19.27 40.09 4.19
CA ILE A 168 19.42 41.17 5.16
C ILE A 168 20.66 42.01 4.84
N VAL A 169 21.82 41.36 4.63
CA VAL A 169 23.06 42.07 4.28
C VAL A 169 22.90 42.88 3.00
N LYS A 170 22.30 42.27 1.97
CA LYS A 170 22.04 42.96 0.69
C LYS A 170 21.13 44.17 0.88
N SER A 171 20.07 44.03 1.68
CA SER A 171 19.14 45.11 2.02
C SER A 171 19.85 46.26 2.74
N SER A 172 20.70 45.96 3.73
CA SER A 172 21.50 46.96 4.44
C SER A 172 22.46 47.72 3.52
N LEU A 173 23.11 47.04 2.59
CA LEU A 173 23.99 47.67 1.59
C LEU A 173 23.21 48.62 0.67
N TYR A 174 22.03 48.22 0.19
CA TYR A 174 21.17 49.11 -0.60
C TYR A 174 20.72 50.34 0.20
N GLY A 175 20.33 50.16 1.47
CA GLY A 175 19.96 51.26 2.35
C GLY A 175 21.08 52.28 2.53
N ALA A 176 22.31 51.81 2.78
CA ALA A 176 23.48 52.69 2.90
C ALA A 176 23.82 53.43 1.60
N PHE A 177 23.72 52.75 0.45
CA PHE A 177 23.98 53.35 -0.85
C PHE A 177 22.97 54.46 -1.20
N VAL A 178 21.68 54.21 -0.96
CA VAL A 178 20.63 55.21 -1.18
C VAL A 178 20.82 56.41 -0.25
N ALA A 179 21.12 56.18 1.03
CA ALA A 179 21.40 57.25 1.98
C ALA A 179 22.61 58.11 1.55
N PHE A 180 23.67 57.48 1.05
CA PHE A 180 24.84 58.17 0.52
C PHE A 180 24.50 59.05 -0.69
N LEU A 181 23.71 58.54 -1.65
CA LEU A 181 23.28 59.31 -2.81
C LEU A 181 22.43 60.53 -2.41
N VAL A 182 21.48 60.37 -1.49
CA VAL A 182 20.67 61.47 -0.97
C VAL A 182 21.56 62.52 -0.30
N TRP A 183 22.47 62.11 0.57
CA TRP A 183 23.40 63.01 1.25
C TRP A 183 24.28 63.79 0.25
N LYS A 184 24.80 63.11 -0.78
CA LYS A 184 25.62 63.73 -1.83
C LYS A 184 24.81 64.74 -2.66
N LEU A 185 23.57 64.44 -3.01
CA LEU A 185 22.68 65.34 -3.77
C LEU A 185 22.31 66.59 -2.95
N GLN A 186 21.97 66.44 -1.66
CA GLN A 186 21.70 67.57 -0.77
C GLN A 186 22.91 68.49 -0.63
N ARG A 187 24.12 67.93 -0.46
CA ARG A 187 25.37 68.70 -0.36
C ARG A 187 25.75 69.40 -1.67
N SER A 188 25.42 68.80 -2.82
CA SER A 188 25.61 69.41 -4.14
C SER A 188 24.63 70.55 -4.41
N ALA A 189 23.38 70.46 -3.93
CA ALA A 189 22.37 71.51 -4.06
C ALA A 189 22.70 72.73 -3.19
N GLY A 190 23.18 72.51 -1.95
CA GLY A 190 23.63 73.59 -1.07
C GLY A 190 24.84 74.39 -1.59
N LYS A 191 25.62 73.82 -2.51
CA LYS A 191 26.80 74.47 -3.12
C LYS A 191 26.48 75.29 -4.38
N ARG A 192 25.25 75.18 -4.91
CA ARG A 192 24.80 75.88 -6.13
C ARG A 192 23.98 77.14 -5.83
N ASN A 193 23.61 77.34 -4.56
CA ASN A 193 22.78 78.45 -4.08
C ASN A 193 23.57 79.51 -3.30
N ASN A 194 24.90 79.55 -3.47
CA ASN A 194 25.80 80.54 -2.84
C ASN A 194 26.77 81.08 -3.88
#